data_AF-A0A1X9Z9V6-F1
#
_entry.id   AF-A0A1X9Z9V6-F1
#
_cell.length_a   1.000
_cell.length_b   1.000
_cell.length_c   1.000
_cell.angle_alpha   90.00
_cell.angle_beta   90.00
_cell.angle_gamma   90.00
#
_symmetry.space_group_name_H-M   'P 1'
#
loop_
_entity.id
_entity.type
_entity.pdbx_description
1 polymer ?
#
loop_
_entity_poly.entity_id
_entity_poly.type
_entity_poly.pdbx_seq_one_letter_code
_entity_poly.pdbx_strand_id
1 'polypeptide(L)'
;MTRPYEICTKCVMDTSDPDIVFDEQGVCNHCHTHDLQIKRKVFSGEEGEKKLKEIVDRIKDKNKNNDYDCVIGVSGGVDSTYVAYKVKQLGLRPLAVHLDNGWDSELAIKNVENICRKLEIDLHTIVLDWNEFRDLQLAFLKASTPDSEIPSDHAIVVSMLRTAKMINVDNILTGYNVKTETHLPAEWSQGHFDWGYIKNIHKKFGKVKLKTFPHLNLANFLFPPYSKKFINILDYIDFSKKDAMPILEKEIGWRYYGGKHYESIYTRWFQGYWLPTKFGYDKRRSHLSSLICAGEISRDSALEELKKSTYPEDLQKEDTAYVLKKFDLTQEQLDSILNAPRKSYWDYAPYGRVYRTLLYRVLRKLYRAVKHRG
;
A
#
# COMPACT_ATOMS: atom_id res chain seq x y z
N MET A 1 24.54 -12.02 -16.85
CA MET A 1 25.47 -12.28 -15.74
C MET A 1 24.68 -12.08 -14.45
N THR A 2 24.58 -13.10 -13.61
CA THR A 2 23.95 -13.01 -12.29
C THR A 2 24.84 -12.16 -11.39
N ARG A 3 24.30 -11.05 -10.88
CA ARG A 3 24.99 -10.18 -9.91
C ARG A 3 25.41 -11.01 -8.69
N PRO A 4 26.64 -10.86 -8.16
CA PRO A 4 27.06 -11.49 -6.91
C PRO A 4 26.08 -11.16 -5.77
N TYR A 5 25.88 -12.11 -4.86
CA TYR A 5 25.03 -11.87 -3.70
C TYR A 5 25.68 -10.85 -2.75
N GLU A 6 24.92 -9.84 -2.37
CA GLU A 6 25.33 -8.81 -1.41
C GLU A 6 24.12 -8.36 -0.58
N ILE A 7 24.32 -8.13 0.71
CA ILE A 7 23.29 -7.66 1.65
C ILE A 7 23.76 -6.39 2.35
N CYS A 8 22.84 -5.44 2.53
CA CYS A 8 23.13 -4.17 3.18
C CYS A 8 23.73 -4.38 4.57
N THR A 9 24.73 -3.56 4.92
CA THR A 9 25.37 -3.57 6.23
C THR A 9 24.50 -2.93 7.32
N LYS A 10 23.67 -1.94 6.95
CA LYS A 10 22.74 -1.25 7.87
C LYS A 10 21.39 -1.96 8.03
N CYS A 11 20.79 -2.45 6.94
CA CYS A 11 19.50 -3.14 6.94
C CYS A 11 19.62 -4.58 6.43
N VAL A 12 18.55 -5.15 5.87
CA VAL A 12 18.54 -6.53 5.33
C VAL A 12 18.07 -6.61 3.86
N MET A 13 18.00 -5.47 3.16
CA MET A 13 17.83 -5.44 1.71
C MET A 13 19.07 -6.03 1.03
N ASP A 14 18.87 -6.78 -0.05
CA ASP A 14 19.92 -7.48 -0.78
C ASP A 14 19.72 -7.39 -2.30
N THR A 15 20.59 -8.07 -3.04
CA THR A 15 20.59 -8.10 -4.51
C THR A 15 19.39 -8.78 -5.16
N SER A 16 18.39 -9.24 -4.40
CA SER A 16 17.08 -9.64 -4.96
C SER A 16 16.28 -8.44 -5.48
N ASP A 17 16.58 -7.24 -5.01
CA ASP A 17 16.17 -6.01 -5.67
C ASP A 17 17.13 -5.72 -6.86
N PRO A 18 16.64 -5.76 -8.11
CA PRO A 18 17.49 -5.52 -9.28
C PRO A 18 18.09 -4.11 -9.33
N ASP A 19 17.47 -3.13 -8.69
CA ASP A 19 17.87 -1.72 -8.72
C ASP A 19 18.69 -1.31 -7.49
N ILE A 20 18.98 -2.23 -6.57
CA ILE A 20 19.71 -1.89 -5.34
C ILE A 20 21.15 -1.48 -5.66
N VAL A 21 21.63 -0.42 -5.03
CA VAL A 21 23.03 0.01 -5.10
C VAL A 21 23.57 0.22 -3.70
N PHE A 22 24.82 -0.15 -3.48
CA PHE A 22 25.52 -0.03 -2.21
C PHE A 22 26.60 1.05 -2.32
N ASP A 23 26.81 1.80 -1.25
CA ASP A 23 27.94 2.71 -1.13
C ASP A 23 29.23 1.98 -0.69
N GLU A 24 30.32 2.73 -0.50
CA GLU A 24 31.61 2.20 -0.07
C GLU A 24 31.57 1.53 1.32
N GLN A 25 30.54 1.81 2.12
CA GLN A 25 30.30 1.21 3.44
C GLN A 25 29.33 0.02 3.38
N GLY A 26 28.88 -0.38 2.19
CA GLY A 26 27.92 -1.45 1.98
C GLY A 26 26.48 -1.08 2.37
N VAL A 27 26.15 0.22 2.52
CA VAL A 27 24.81 0.69 2.84
C VAL A 27 24.01 0.94 1.55
N CYS A 28 22.79 0.40 1.49
CA CYS A 28 21.98 0.47 0.28
C CYS A 28 21.26 1.82 0.07
N ASN A 29 20.91 2.12 -1.18
CA ASN A 29 20.12 3.30 -1.58
C ASN A 29 18.77 3.45 -0.86
N HIS A 30 18.15 2.35 -0.41
CA HIS A 30 16.90 2.41 0.36
C HIS A 30 17.11 3.02 1.74
N CYS A 31 18.21 2.68 2.43
CA CYS A 31 18.55 3.29 3.71
C CYS A 31 18.82 4.79 3.56
N HIS A 32 19.56 5.18 2.52
CA HIS A 32 19.81 6.60 2.21
C HIS A 32 18.50 7.36 1.92
N THR A 33 17.59 6.73 1.18
CA THR A 33 16.26 7.28 0.90
C THR A 33 15.46 7.41 2.19
N HIS A 34 15.43 6.40 3.05
CA HIS A 34 14.77 6.44 4.35
C HIS A 34 15.27 7.64 5.17
N ASP A 35 16.59 7.77 5.37
CA ASP A 35 17.18 8.84 6.19
C ASP A 35 16.84 10.23 5.64
N LEU A 36 16.84 10.39 4.31
CA LEU A 36 16.44 11.64 3.65
C LEU A 36 14.95 11.95 3.85
N GLN A 37 14.08 10.94 3.76
CA GLN A 37 12.64 11.13 3.92
C GLN A 37 12.28 11.43 5.38
N ILE A 38 12.89 10.74 6.35
CA ILE A 38 12.70 11.00 7.80
C ILE A 38 12.98 12.47 8.09
N LYS A 39 14.16 12.98 7.71
CA LYS A 39 14.55 14.39 7.93
C LYS A 39 13.61 15.40 7.30
N ARG A 40 12.88 15.04 6.25
CA ARG A 40 12.03 15.96 5.47
C ARG A 40 10.56 15.93 5.84
N LYS A 41 10.07 14.80 6.34
CA LYS A 41 8.63 14.53 6.43
C LYS A 41 8.18 14.09 7.81
N VAL A 42 9.07 13.56 8.65
CA VAL A 42 8.71 13.08 9.98
C VAL A 42 9.02 14.15 10.99
N PHE A 43 8.03 14.47 11.82
CA PHE A 43 8.11 15.45 12.90
C PHE A 43 7.70 14.77 14.20
N SER A 44 8.56 14.84 15.23
CA SER A 44 8.38 14.17 16.52
C SER A 44 8.22 15.17 17.66
N GLY A 45 7.71 14.71 18.80
CA GLY A 45 7.50 15.54 19.99
C GLY A 45 6.67 16.80 19.73
N GLU A 46 7.04 17.90 20.38
CA GLU A 46 6.31 19.17 20.34
C GLU A 46 6.16 19.75 18.93
N GLU A 47 7.17 19.57 18.06
CA GLU A 47 7.08 20.05 16.67
C GLU A 47 6.00 19.29 15.88
N GLY A 48 5.97 17.96 16.05
CA GLY A 48 4.96 17.10 15.44
C GLY A 48 3.55 17.46 15.90
N GLU A 49 3.38 17.59 17.22
CA GLU A 49 2.10 17.98 17.84
C GLU A 49 1.59 19.33 17.33
N LYS A 50 2.47 20.35 17.27
CA LYS A 50 2.12 21.67 16.77
C LYS A 50 1.66 21.63 15.31
N LYS A 51 2.43 20.97 14.43
CA LYS A 51 2.08 20.85 13.00
C LYS A 51 0.80 20.05 12.79
N LEU A 52 0.61 18.98 13.56
CA LEU A 52 -0.61 18.18 13.51
C LEU A 52 -1.82 19.02 13.93
N LYS A 53 -1.68 19.81 15.01
CA LYS A 53 -2.74 20.73 15.45
C LYS A 53 -3.11 21.73 14.37
N GLU A 54 -2.13 22.38 13.73
CA GLU A 54 -2.36 23.31 12.61
C GLU A 54 -3.11 22.64 11.44
N ILE A 55 -2.77 21.38 11.12
CA ILE A 55 -3.47 20.60 10.10
C ILE A 55 -4.92 20.35 10.52
N VAL A 56 -5.15 19.88 11.75
CA VAL A 56 -6.48 19.56 12.30
C VAL A 56 -7.36 20.80 12.35
N ASP A 57 -6.85 21.93 12.85
CA ASP A 57 -7.60 23.19 12.93
C ASP A 57 -8.05 23.64 11.53
N ARG A 58 -7.15 23.59 10.54
CA ARG A 58 -7.49 23.89 9.14
C ARG A 58 -8.55 22.95 8.57
N ILE A 59 -8.49 21.65 8.91
CA ILE A 59 -9.49 20.66 8.47
C ILE A 59 -10.87 21.03 9.04
N LYS A 60 -10.94 21.34 10.34
CA LYS A 60 -12.18 21.71 11.02
C LYS A 60 -12.76 23.01 10.48
N ASP A 61 -11.94 24.05 10.36
CA ASP A 61 -12.38 25.37 9.91
C ASP A 61 -12.98 25.33 8.50
N LYS A 62 -12.33 24.58 7.59
CA LYS A 62 -12.78 24.45 6.21
C LYS A 62 -14.11 23.68 6.09
N ASN A 63 -14.36 22.73 6.99
CA ASN A 63 -15.49 21.80 6.90
C ASN A 63 -16.49 21.93 8.06
N LYS A 64 -16.51 23.08 8.75
CA LYS A 64 -17.37 23.31 9.93
C LYS A 64 -18.86 23.05 9.67
N ASN A 65 -19.31 23.32 8.44
CA ASN A 65 -20.70 23.18 8.00
C ASN A 65 -21.00 21.83 7.31
N ASN A 66 -20.02 20.94 7.20
CA ASN A 66 -20.20 19.60 6.66
C ASN A 66 -20.39 18.60 7.79
N ASP A 67 -21.16 17.52 7.54
CA ASP A 67 -21.30 16.41 8.49
C ASP A 67 -19.93 15.76 8.78
N TYR A 68 -19.13 15.60 7.73
CA TYR A 68 -17.77 15.05 7.79
C TYR A 68 -16.72 16.10 7.42
N ASP A 69 -15.55 16.02 8.05
CA ASP A 69 -14.42 16.92 7.79
C ASP A 69 -13.25 16.26 7.04
N CYS A 70 -13.21 14.93 7.05
CA CYS A 70 -12.19 14.13 6.36
C CYS A 70 -12.69 12.73 6.01
N VAL A 71 -11.93 12.05 5.15
CA VAL A 71 -12.07 10.63 4.85
C VAL A 71 -10.89 9.88 5.46
N ILE A 72 -11.14 8.67 5.98
CA ILE A 72 -10.09 7.74 6.40
C ILE A 72 -10.31 6.38 5.73
N GLY A 73 -9.23 5.70 5.34
CA GLY A 73 -9.30 4.31 4.89
C GLY A 73 -9.16 3.36 6.08
N VAL A 74 -10.01 2.33 6.17
CA VAL A 74 -9.91 1.27 7.19
C VAL A 74 -9.81 -0.11 6.55
N SER A 75 -8.76 -0.86 6.89
CA SER A 75 -8.54 -2.24 6.40
C SER A 75 -8.63 -3.30 7.50
N GLY A 76 -8.80 -2.89 8.76
CA GLY A 76 -8.62 -3.77 9.93
C GLY A 76 -7.14 -3.97 10.31
N GLY A 77 -6.21 -3.38 9.55
CA GLY A 77 -4.78 -3.35 9.86
C GLY A 77 -4.42 -2.39 10.99
N VAL A 78 -3.25 -2.60 11.62
CA VAL A 78 -2.78 -1.78 12.76
C VAL A 78 -2.71 -0.29 12.41
N ASP A 79 -2.13 0.06 11.25
CA ASP A 79 -1.87 1.44 10.86
C ASP A 79 -3.18 2.22 10.65
N SER A 80 -4.14 1.65 9.91
CA SER A 80 -5.45 2.28 9.69
C SER A 80 -6.28 2.36 10.96
N THR A 81 -6.18 1.36 11.85
CA THR A 81 -6.89 1.34 13.13
C THR A 81 -6.36 2.45 14.04
N TYR A 82 -5.04 2.63 14.09
CA TYR A 82 -4.42 3.70 14.87
C TYR A 82 -4.75 5.09 14.31
N VAL A 83 -4.81 5.24 12.98
CA VAL A 83 -5.30 6.47 12.35
C VAL A 83 -6.73 6.78 12.79
N ALA A 84 -7.65 5.82 12.70
CA ALA A 84 -9.04 6.03 13.14
C ALA A 84 -9.11 6.45 14.62
N TYR A 85 -8.35 5.76 15.49
CA TYR A 85 -8.24 6.08 16.90
C TYR A 85 -7.76 7.53 17.13
N LYS A 86 -6.66 7.91 16.48
CA LYS A 86 -6.08 9.27 16.61
C LYS A 86 -6.97 10.36 16.05
N VAL A 87 -7.59 10.13 14.90
CA VAL A 87 -8.52 11.09 14.28
C VAL A 87 -9.70 11.39 15.20
N LYS A 88 -10.26 10.36 15.87
CA LYS A 88 -11.31 10.56 16.87
C LYS A 88 -10.80 11.34 18.09
N GLN A 89 -9.60 11.03 18.61
CA GLN A 89 -8.99 11.77 19.72
C GLN A 89 -8.74 13.25 19.39
N LEU A 90 -8.41 13.57 18.13
CA LEU A 90 -8.22 14.93 17.65
C LEU A 90 -9.56 15.68 17.47
N GLY A 91 -10.70 15.04 17.72
CA GLY A 91 -12.04 15.61 17.62
C GLY A 91 -12.46 15.91 16.18
N LEU A 92 -11.92 15.16 15.21
CA LEU A 92 -12.37 15.20 13.82
C LEU A 92 -13.61 14.31 13.63
N ARG A 93 -14.35 14.55 12.54
CA ARG A 93 -15.56 13.83 12.13
C ARG A 93 -15.29 13.07 10.81
N PRO A 94 -14.58 11.93 10.86
CA PRO A 94 -14.25 11.20 9.64
C PRO A 94 -15.44 10.40 9.10
N LEU A 95 -15.51 10.25 7.77
CA LEU A 95 -16.18 9.11 7.15
C LEU A 95 -15.15 8.02 6.88
N ALA A 96 -15.31 6.84 7.49
CA ALA A 96 -14.45 5.70 7.20
C ALA A 96 -14.85 5.05 5.87
N VAL A 97 -13.85 4.65 5.09
CA VAL A 97 -14.00 3.96 3.82
C VAL A 97 -13.31 2.62 3.90
N HIS A 98 -14.05 1.57 3.58
CA HIS A 98 -13.53 0.22 3.41
C HIS A 98 -13.80 -0.23 1.99
N LEU A 99 -12.80 -0.82 1.34
CA LEU A 99 -12.96 -1.43 0.02
C LEU A 99 -12.97 -2.95 0.19
N ASP A 100 -14.11 -3.56 -0.08
CA ASP A 100 -14.23 -5.00 -0.16
C ASP A 100 -13.96 -5.44 -1.61
N ASN A 101 -12.82 -6.11 -1.81
CA ASN A 101 -12.42 -6.69 -3.09
C ASN A 101 -12.65 -8.22 -3.13
N GLY A 102 -13.31 -8.78 -2.12
CA GLY A 102 -13.61 -10.19 -1.96
C GLY A 102 -12.52 -11.01 -1.25
N TRP A 103 -11.48 -10.40 -0.69
CA TRP A 103 -10.36 -11.14 -0.06
C TRP A 103 -10.17 -10.91 1.44
N ASP A 104 -11.04 -10.13 2.07
CA ASP A 104 -10.93 -9.84 3.49
C ASP A 104 -11.02 -11.12 4.33
N SER A 105 -10.10 -11.24 5.28
CA SER A 105 -10.20 -12.26 6.33
C SER A 105 -11.34 -11.92 7.29
N GLU A 106 -11.96 -12.94 7.89
CA GLU A 106 -12.99 -12.72 8.90
C GLU A 106 -12.52 -11.84 10.07
N LEU A 107 -11.23 -11.93 10.40
CA LEU A 107 -10.62 -11.14 11.46
C LEU A 107 -10.48 -9.66 11.06
N ALA A 108 -10.14 -9.37 9.80
CA ALA A 108 -10.10 -8.01 9.29
C ALA A 108 -11.49 -7.36 9.33
N ILE A 109 -12.53 -8.08 8.91
CA ILE A 109 -13.92 -7.62 8.97
C ILE A 109 -14.31 -7.28 10.41
N LYS A 110 -14.05 -8.20 11.36
CA LYS A 110 -14.32 -7.97 12.80
C LYS A 110 -13.55 -6.78 13.36
N ASN A 111 -12.30 -6.59 12.93
CA ASN A 111 -11.51 -5.42 13.34
C ASN A 111 -12.13 -4.12 12.80
N VAL A 112 -12.57 -4.08 11.53
CA VAL A 112 -13.26 -2.92 10.95
C VAL A 112 -14.56 -2.61 11.69
N GLU A 113 -15.38 -3.62 11.97
CA GLU A 113 -16.62 -3.47 12.75
C GLU A 113 -16.34 -2.89 14.15
N ASN A 114 -15.30 -3.41 14.82
CA ASN A 114 -14.89 -2.93 16.14
C ASN A 114 -14.45 -1.47 16.11
N ILE A 115 -13.65 -1.06 15.12
CA ILE A 115 -13.21 0.34 14.93
C ILE A 115 -14.43 1.25 14.83
N CYS A 116 -15.32 0.99 13.89
CA CYS A 116 -16.48 1.84 13.61
C CYS A 116 -17.42 1.92 14.81
N ARG A 117 -17.71 0.79 15.45
CA ARG A 117 -18.61 0.73 16.62
C ARG A 117 -18.02 1.42 17.84
N LYS A 118 -16.74 1.19 18.17
CA LYS A 118 -16.13 1.72 19.40
C LYS A 118 -15.78 3.20 19.29
N LEU A 119 -15.45 3.67 18.10
CA LEU A 119 -15.12 5.07 17.86
C LEU A 119 -16.32 5.90 17.40
N GLU A 120 -17.48 5.26 17.18
CA GLU A 120 -18.68 5.89 16.62
C GLU A 120 -18.32 6.65 15.33
N ILE A 121 -17.76 5.91 14.37
CA ILE A 121 -17.36 6.41 13.06
C ILE A 121 -18.22 5.70 12.01
N ASP A 122 -18.90 6.48 11.18
CA ASP A 122 -19.68 5.95 10.07
C ASP A 122 -18.79 5.23 9.06
N LEU A 123 -19.31 4.13 8.51
CA LEU A 123 -18.61 3.30 7.55
C LEU A 123 -19.28 3.34 6.17
N HIS A 124 -18.50 3.67 5.15
CA HIS A 124 -18.87 3.55 3.75
C HIS A 124 -18.09 2.40 3.12
N THR A 125 -18.75 1.24 2.98
CA THR A 125 -18.17 0.07 2.31
C THR A 125 -18.42 0.14 0.81
N ILE A 126 -17.35 0.04 0.04
CA ILE A 126 -17.38 -0.04 -1.42
C ILE A 126 -17.03 -1.47 -1.80
N VAL A 127 -18.03 -2.20 -2.31
CA VAL A 127 -17.86 -3.58 -2.77
C VAL A 127 -17.57 -3.57 -4.27
N LEU A 128 -16.46 -4.17 -4.68
CA LEU A 128 -16.16 -4.34 -6.10
C LEU A 128 -17.05 -5.42 -6.72
N ASP A 129 -17.42 -5.25 -8.00
CA ASP A 129 -18.02 -6.35 -8.75
C ASP A 129 -17.02 -7.51 -8.83
N TRP A 130 -17.36 -8.63 -8.18
CA TRP A 130 -16.46 -9.77 -8.05
C TRP A 130 -16.08 -10.38 -9.40
N ASN A 131 -16.99 -10.40 -10.38
CA ASN A 131 -16.68 -10.97 -11.70
C ASN A 131 -15.68 -10.11 -12.46
N GLU A 132 -15.83 -8.78 -12.40
CA GLU A 132 -14.86 -7.84 -12.97
C GLU A 132 -13.50 -7.93 -12.25
N PHE A 133 -13.52 -7.89 -10.92
CA PHE A 133 -12.29 -7.82 -10.13
C PHE A 133 -11.49 -9.13 -10.19
N ARG A 134 -12.15 -10.28 -10.07
CA ARG A 134 -11.52 -11.59 -10.19
C ARG A 134 -10.85 -11.77 -11.54
N ASP A 135 -11.51 -11.39 -12.64
CA ASP A 135 -10.94 -11.49 -14.00
C ASP A 135 -9.73 -10.56 -14.16
N LEU A 136 -9.82 -9.34 -13.63
CA LEU A 136 -8.72 -8.38 -13.61
C LEU A 136 -7.50 -8.88 -12.82
N GLN A 137 -7.71 -9.36 -11.60
CA GLN A 137 -6.62 -9.82 -10.75
C GLN A 137 -5.98 -11.11 -11.31
N LEU A 138 -6.78 -12.00 -11.89
CA LEU A 138 -6.27 -13.17 -12.61
C LEU A 138 -5.47 -12.78 -13.88
N ALA A 139 -5.89 -11.71 -14.58
CA ALA A 139 -5.15 -11.18 -15.71
C ALA A 139 -3.74 -10.70 -15.29
N PHE A 140 -3.58 -10.14 -14.09
CA PHE A 140 -2.29 -9.77 -13.53
C PHE A 140 -1.40 -10.99 -13.21
N LEU A 141 -1.95 -12.04 -12.60
CA LEU A 141 -1.21 -13.30 -12.40
C LEU A 141 -0.70 -13.86 -13.74
N LYS A 142 -1.56 -13.90 -14.76
CA LYS A 142 -1.21 -14.35 -16.12
C LYS A 142 -0.19 -13.45 -16.80
N ALA A 143 -0.22 -12.15 -16.55
CA ALA A 143 0.77 -11.21 -17.07
C ALA A 143 2.20 -11.48 -16.54
N SER A 144 2.31 -12.25 -15.45
CA SER A 144 3.57 -12.67 -14.84
C SER A 144 4.43 -11.52 -14.33
N THR A 145 3.79 -10.46 -13.82
CA THR A 145 4.45 -9.31 -13.18
C THR A 145 4.43 -9.44 -11.64
N PRO A 146 5.36 -8.81 -10.91
CA PRO A 146 5.48 -8.95 -9.44
C PRO A 146 4.46 -8.11 -8.65
N ASP A 147 3.55 -7.42 -9.32
CA ASP A 147 2.72 -6.36 -8.79
C ASP A 147 1.22 -6.69 -9.00
N SER A 148 0.85 -7.94 -8.72
CA SER A 148 -0.52 -8.45 -8.91
C SER A 148 -1.56 -7.84 -7.97
N GLU A 149 -1.12 -7.10 -6.94
CA GLU A 149 -1.98 -6.34 -6.01
C GLU A 149 -2.36 -4.95 -6.52
N ILE A 150 -1.75 -4.49 -7.61
CA ILE A 150 -1.99 -3.15 -8.15
C ILE A 150 -3.47 -2.86 -8.46
N PRO A 151 -4.31 -3.83 -8.90
CA PRO A 151 -5.75 -3.63 -8.98
C PRO A 151 -6.40 -3.25 -7.64
N SER A 152 -6.04 -3.91 -6.54
CA SER A 152 -6.54 -3.61 -5.18
C SER A 152 -6.12 -2.19 -4.77
N ASP A 153 -4.82 -1.88 -4.86
CA ASP A 153 -4.26 -0.59 -4.46
C ASP A 153 -4.88 0.57 -5.25
N HIS A 154 -5.06 0.38 -6.57
CA HIS A 154 -5.70 1.37 -7.44
C HIS A 154 -7.14 1.63 -7.02
N ALA A 155 -7.91 0.56 -6.77
CA ALA A 155 -9.29 0.69 -6.36
C ALA A 155 -9.42 1.39 -5.01
N ILE A 156 -8.56 1.07 -4.03
CA ILE A 156 -8.55 1.71 -2.70
C ILE A 156 -8.35 3.22 -2.83
N VAL A 157 -7.33 3.65 -3.58
CA VAL A 157 -7.04 5.07 -3.82
C VAL A 157 -8.22 5.78 -4.48
N VAL A 158 -8.76 5.21 -5.57
CA VAL A 158 -9.85 5.85 -6.33
C VAL A 158 -11.12 5.93 -5.50
N SER A 159 -11.42 4.89 -4.73
CA SER A 159 -12.57 4.83 -3.83
C SER A 159 -12.53 5.93 -2.78
N MET A 160 -11.40 6.10 -2.08
CA MET A 160 -11.25 7.21 -1.12
C MET A 160 -11.41 8.58 -1.79
N LEU A 161 -10.89 8.76 -3.01
CA LEU A 161 -11.04 10.02 -3.76
C LEU A 161 -12.48 10.29 -4.18
N ARG A 162 -13.22 9.25 -4.59
CA ARG A 162 -14.64 9.36 -4.94
C ARG A 162 -15.47 9.70 -3.71
N THR A 163 -15.21 9.04 -2.57
CA THR A 163 -15.88 9.34 -1.30
C THR A 163 -15.60 10.77 -0.84
N ALA A 164 -14.34 11.21 -0.87
CA ALA A 164 -13.99 12.57 -0.48
C ALA A 164 -14.72 13.62 -1.35
N LYS A 165 -14.84 13.36 -2.66
CA LYS A 165 -15.64 14.20 -3.56
C LYS A 165 -17.14 14.15 -3.23
N MET A 166 -17.69 12.97 -2.93
CA MET A 166 -19.10 12.77 -2.61
C MET A 166 -19.53 13.58 -1.39
N ILE A 167 -18.71 13.62 -0.35
CA ILE A 167 -18.99 14.38 0.89
C ILE A 167 -18.39 15.79 0.89
N ASN A 168 -17.89 16.25 -0.27
CA ASN A 168 -17.31 17.58 -0.48
C ASN A 168 -16.17 17.94 0.51
N VAL A 169 -15.25 17.00 0.74
CA VAL A 169 -14.03 17.23 1.53
C VAL A 169 -12.77 17.02 0.70
N ASP A 170 -11.69 17.66 1.13
CA ASP A 170 -10.39 17.60 0.45
C ASP A 170 -9.31 16.88 1.26
N ASN A 171 -9.63 16.33 2.43
CA ASN A 171 -8.65 15.71 3.32
C ASN A 171 -8.91 14.22 3.44
N ILE A 172 -7.94 13.42 3.03
CA ILE A 172 -7.92 11.96 3.18
C ILE A 172 -6.74 11.63 4.10
N LEU A 173 -7.02 11.12 5.30
CA LEU A 173 -5.98 10.79 6.27
C LEU A 173 -5.63 9.30 6.13
N THR A 174 -4.35 8.99 6.01
CA THR A 174 -3.89 7.62 5.71
C THR A 174 -2.92 7.08 6.75
N GLY A 175 -2.83 5.74 6.81
CA GLY A 175 -1.87 5.01 7.63
C GLY A 175 -0.49 4.83 6.99
N TYR A 176 -0.28 5.32 5.76
CA TYR A 176 1.07 5.34 5.18
C TYR A 176 1.95 6.25 6.04
N ASN A 177 3.18 5.81 6.31
CA ASN A 177 4.16 6.60 7.04
C ASN A 177 5.58 6.29 6.55
N VAL A 178 6.47 7.27 6.68
CA VAL A 178 7.85 7.16 6.20
C VAL A 178 8.67 6.15 7.00
N LYS A 179 8.41 6.05 8.32
CA LYS A 179 9.15 5.18 9.23
C LYS A 179 9.06 3.70 8.81
N THR A 180 7.88 3.23 8.38
CA THR A 180 7.66 1.79 8.10
C THR A 180 7.52 1.41 6.62
N GLU A 181 7.42 2.36 5.68
CA GLU A 181 7.03 2.07 4.28
C GLU A 181 8.05 2.47 3.19
N THR A 182 9.29 2.83 3.53
CA THR A 182 10.25 3.43 2.58
C THR A 182 11.16 2.47 1.81
N HIS A 183 11.27 1.20 2.23
CA HIS A 183 12.24 0.25 1.66
C HIS A 183 11.68 -0.63 0.54
N LEU A 184 10.42 -0.46 0.11
CA LEU A 184 9.82 -1.28 -0.95
C LEU A 184 10.41 -0.93 -2.32
N PRO A 185 11.09 -1.87 -3.02
CA PRO A 185 11.60 -1.63 -4.36
C PRO A 185 10.48 -1.40 -5.37
N ALA A 186 10.68 -0.44 -6.27
CA ALA A 186 9.72 -0.17 -7.35
C ALA A 186 9.54 -1.39 -8.27
N GLU A 187 10.61 -2.15 -8.52
CA GLU A 187 10.56 -3.37 -9.32
C GLU A 187 9.78 -4.52 -8.66
N TRP A 188 9.48 -4.43 -7.36
CA TRP A 188 8.63 -5.40 -6.67
C TRP A 188 7.15 -4.99 -6.68
N SER A 189 6.85 -3.69 -6.73
CA SER A 189 5.48 -3.18 -6.80
C SER A 189 5.45 -1.73 -7.27
N GLN A 190 4.84 -1.48 -8.43
CA GLN A 190 4.64 -0.12 -8.95
C GLN A 190 3.42 -0.05 -9.89
N GLY A 191 2.95 1.15 -10.22
CA GLY A 191 1.86 1.32 -11.20
C GLY A 191 0.45 1.49 -10.63
N HIS A 192 0.28 1.64 -9.32
CA HIS A 192 -1.05 1.82 -8.67
C HIS A 192 -1.77 3.12 -9.05
N PHE A 193 -1.12 4.08 -9.72
CA PHE A 193 -1.80 5.23 -10.33
C PHE A 193 -1.93 5.11 -11.87
N ASP A 194 -1.28 4.13 -12.49
CA ASP A 194 -1.21 3.96 -13.94
C ASP A 194 -2.38 3.11 -14.44
N TRP A 195 -3.53 3.74 -14.69
CA TRP A 195 -4.66 3.04 -15.30
C TRP A 195 -4.32 2.47 -16.70
N GLY A 196 -3.36 3.06 -17.41
CA GLY A 196 -2.91 2.57 -18.71
C GLY A 196 -2.26 1.19 -18.58
N TYR A 197 -1.44 0.99 -17.55
CA TYR A 197 -0.85 -0.29 -17.18
C TYR A 197 -1.93 -1.34 -16.88
N ILE A 198 -2.83 -1.04 -15.93
CA ILE A 198 -3.90 -1.95 -15.50
C ILE A 198 -4.80 -2.34 -16.67
N LYS A 199 -5.25 -1.35 -17.45
CA LYS A 199 -6.11 -1.54 -18.62
C LYS A 199 -5.43 -2.39 -19.71
N ASN A 200 -4.12 -2.23 -19.90
CA ASN A 200 -3.39 -2.94 -20.96
C ASN A 200 -3.19 -4.42 -20.61
N ILE A 201 -2.84 -4.73 -19.35
CA ILE A 201 -2.83 -6.11 -18.85
C ILE A 201 -4.21 -6.75 -19.03
N HIS A 202 -5.25 -6.07 -18.55
CA HIS A 202 -6.61 -6.56 -18.65
C HIS A 202 -7.06 -6.80 -20.10
N LYS A 203 -6.74 -5.88 -21.02
CA LYS A 203 -7.04 -6.05 -22.46
C LYS A 203 -6.40 -7.33 -23.03
N LYS A 204 -5.22 -7.71 -22.55
CA LYS A 204 -4.47 -8.85 -23.08
C LYS A 204 -4.89 -10.19 -22.48
N PHE A 205 -5.23 -10.23 -21.18
CA PHE A 205 -5.45 -11.49 -20.46
C PHE A 205 -6.85 -11.62 -19.84
N GLY A 206 -7.59 -10.52 -19.70
CA GLY A 206 -8.96 -10.48 -19.18
C GLY A 206 -9.98 -10.88 -20.24
N LYS A 207 -11.15 -11.30 -19.77
CA LYS A 207 -12.29 -11.77 -20.56
C LYS A 207 -13.57 -10.99 -20.25
N VAL A 208 -13.66 -10.37 -19.08
CA VAL A 208 -14.87 -9.68 -18.60
C VAL A 208 -14.71 -8.17 -18.82
N LYS A 209 -15.75 -7.48 -19.28
CA LYS A 209 -15.68 -6.03 -19.44
C LYS A 209 -15.74 -5.34 -18.08
N LEU A 210 -14.73 -4.53 -17.75
CA LEU A 210 -14.72 -3.66 -16.57
C LEU A 210 -15.70 -2.49 -16.79
N LYS A 211 -16.89 -2.55 -16.20
CA LYS A 211 -17.92 -1.50 -16.28
C LYS A 211 -17.93 -0.62 -15.05
N THR A 212 -17.75 -1.23 -13.87
CA THR A 212 -17.93 -0.56 -12.58
C THR A 212 -16.60 -0.33 -11.85
N PHE A 213 -15.53 -1.05 -12.23
CA PHE A 213 -14.23 -0.94 -11.59
C PHE A 213 -13.75 0.53 -11.48
N PRO A 214 -13.43 1.01 -10.25
CA PRO A 214 -13.03 2.39 -10.03
C PRO A 214 -11.64 2.66 -10.61
N HIS A 215 -11.51 3.65 -11.48
CA HIS A 215 -10.22 3.98 -12.10
C HIS A 215 -9.94 5.49 -12.22
N LEU A 216 -8.65 5.82 -12.29
CA LEU A 216 -8.16 7.13 -12.71
C LEU A 216 -8.13 7.23 -14.25
N ASN A 217 -8.09 8.46 -14.77
CA ASN A 217 -7.84 8.71 -16.19
C ASN A 217 -6.41 9.18 -16.43
N LEU A 218 -6.00 9.34 -17.69
CA LEU A 218 -4.65 9.80 -18.05
C LEU A 218 -4.33 11.19 -17.51
N ALA A 219 -5.30 12.11 -17.49
CA ALA A 219 -5.10 13.45 -16.95
C ALA A 219 -4.74 13.41 -15.46
N ASN A 220 -5.45 12.60 -14.68
CA ASN A 220 -5.19 12.35 -13.25
C ASN A 220 -3.80 11.75 -13.00
N PHE A 221 -3.27 10.98 -13.96
CA PHE A 221 -1.93 10.40 -13.87
C PHE A 221 -0.81 11.42 -14.20
N LEU A 222 -1.00 12.25 -15.22
CA LEU A 222 -0.02 13.27 -15.63
C LEU A 222 0.01 14.48 -14.70
N PHE A 223 -1.17 14.86 -14.20
CA PHE A 223 -1.38 15.96 -13.28
C PHE A 223 -2.23 15.40 -12.13
N PRO A 224 -1.64 15.00 -10.99
CA PRO A 224 -2.40 14.43 -9.88
C PRO A 224 -2.91 15.55 -8.94
N PRO A 225 -4.08 16.19 -9.18
CA PRO A 225 -4.58 17.25 -8.31
C PRO A 225 -4.85 16.74 -6.88
N TYR A 226 -5.08 15.44 -6.76
CA TYR A 226 -5.38 14.75 -5.52
C TYR A 226 -4.17 14.52 -4.61
N SER A 227 -2.95 14.67 -5.10
CA SER A 227 -1.74 14.40 -4.30
C SER A 227 -1.68 15.21 -3.00
N LYS A 228 -2.23 16.44 -2.99
CA LYS A 228 -2.30 17.30 -1.80
C LYS A 228 -3.43 16.95 -0.84
N LYS A 229 -4.34 16.05 -1.23
CA LYS A 229 -5.48 15.63 -0.40
C LYS A 229 -5.08 14.57 0.62
N PHE A 230 -4.07 13.76 0.31
CA PHE A 230 -3.59 12.70 1.18
C PHE A 230 -2.65 13.26 2.26
N ILE A 231 -2.99 13.01 3.52
CA ILE A 231 -2.23 13.45 4.68
C ILE A 231 -1.85 12.22 5.50
N ASN A 232 -0.55 12.01 5.68
CA ASN A 232 0.00 10.92 6.46
C ASN A 232 0.13 11.38 7.91
N ILE A 233 -0.93 11.26 8.69
CA ILE A 233 -0.94 11.84 10.05
C ILE A 233 0.07 11.16 10.98
N LEU A 234 0.42 9.90 10.69
CA LEU A 234 1.41 9.14 11.45
C LEU A 234 2.85 9.69 11.30
N ASP A 235 3.11 10.53 10.28
CA ASP A 235 4.40 11.22 10.15
C ASP A 235 4.54 12.42 11.13
N TYR A 236 3.47 12.81 11.83
CA TYR A 236 3.43 13.91 12.82
C TYR A 236 3.23 13.41 14.25
N ILE A 237 3.23 12.09 14.45
CA ILE A 237 3.01 11.43 15.73
C ILE A 237 4.18 10.49 15.97
N ASP A 238 4.58 10.33 17.23
CA ASP A 238 5.53 9.29 17.65
C ASP A 238 4.89 7.90 17.60
N PHE A 239 4.61 7.46 16.38
CA PHE A 239 3.98 6.18 16.09
C PHE A 239 5.01 5.05 16.12
N SER A 240 4.72 4.03 16.94
CA SER A 240 5.32 2.70 16.89
C SER A 240 4.21 1.65 16.88
N LYS A 241 4.37 0.59 16.07
CA LYS A 241 3.43 -0.54 16.07
C LYS A 241 3.41 -1.27 17.40
N LYS A 242 4.57 -1.37 18.05
CA LYS A 242 4.74 -2.01 19.35
C LYS A 242 3.88 -1.35 20.43
N ASP A 243 3.79 -0.02 20.40
CA ASP A 243 3.02 0.75 21.37
C ASP A 243 1.55 0.88 20.96
N ALA A 244 1.28 0.96 19.65
CA ALA A 244 -0.08 1.07 19.12
C ALA A 244 -0.91 -0.20 19.38
N MET A 245 -0.35 -1.39 19.16
CA MET A 245 -1.12 -2.64 19.24
C MET A 245 -1.78 -2.86 20.62
N PRO A 246 -1.08 -2.77 21.77
CA PRO A 246 -1.71 -2.94 23.09
C PRO A 246 -2.83 -1.93 23.37
N ILE A 247 -2.68 -0.70 22.90
CA ILE A 247 -3.73 0.34 23.02
C ILE A 247 -4.96 -0.07 22.22
N LEU A 248 -4.78 -0.51 20.98
CA LEU A 248 -5.88 -0.89 20.10
C LEU A 248 -6.60 -2.17 20.58
N GLU A 249 -5.86 -3.15 21.10
CA GLU A 249 -6.44 -4.34 21.71
C GLU A 249 -7.33 -3.99 22.90
N LYS A 250 -6.85 -3.11 23.78
CA LYS A 250 -7.56 -2.70 24.98
C LYS A 250 -8.77 -1.80 24.69
N GLU A 251 -8.54 -0.73 23.93
CA GLU A 251 -9.54 0.34 23.76
C GLU A 251 -10.56 0.02 22.66
N ILE A 252 -10.15 -0.71 21.62
CA ILE A 252 -10.98 -1.00 20.43
C ILE A 252 -11.40 -2.48 20.37
N GLY A 253 -10.71 -3.38 21.07
CA GLY A 253 -10.90 -4.81 20.88
C GLY A 253 -10.34 -5.29 19.55
N TRP A 254 -9.35 -4.57 18.99
CA TRP A 254 -8.61 -5.01 17.81
C TRP A 254 -7.86 -6.31 18.13
N ARG A 255 -7.68 -7.17 17.14
CA ARG A 255 -6.96 -8.44 17.29
C ARG A 255 -5.88 -8.58 16.23
N TYR A 256 -4.70 -9.03 16.67
CA TYR A 256 -3.60 -9.32 15.76
C TYR A 256 -3.91 -10.52 14.85
N TYR A 257 -3.58 -10.38 13.58
CA TYR A 257 -3.93 -11.30 12.50
C TYR A 257 -2.72 -12.04 11.91
N GLY A 258 -1.56 -11.96 12.56
CA GLY A 258 -0.43 -12.86 12.31
C GLY A 258 0.63 -12.39 11.30
N GLY A 259 0.55 -11.18 10.75
CA GLY A 259 1.58 -10.65 9.84
C GLY A 259 1.26 -9.28 9.26
N LYS A 260 2.19 -8.68 8.49
CA LYS A 260 1.91 -7.44 7.75
C LYS A 260 1.11 -7.75 6.48
N HIS A 261 -0.02 -7.06 6.28
CA HIS A 261 -0.97 -7.25 5.18
C HIS A 261 -1.77 -8.56 5.17
N TYR A 262 -1.77 -9.28 6.28
CA TYR A 262 -2.52 -10.53 6.47
C TYR A 262 -4.02 -10.28 6.74
N GLU A 263 -4.47 -9.02 6.69
CA GLU A 263 -5.89 -8.68 6.63
C GLU A 263 -6.57 -9.25 5.37
N SER A 264 -5.84 -9.42 4.26
CA SER A 264 -6.29 -9.99 2.99
C SER A 264 -5.65 -11.36 2.75
N ILE A 265 -6.49 -12.37 2.50
CA ILE A 265 -6.06 -13.75 2.23
C ILE A 265 -5.21 -13.80 0.94
N TYR A 266 -5.64 -13.13 -0.12
CA TYR A 266 -4.89 -13.09 -1.37
C TYR A 266 -3.54 -12.39 -1.19
N THR A 267 -3.48 -11.31 -0.41
CA THR A 267 -2.22 -10.59 -0.18
C THR A 267 -1.24 -11.41 0.65
N ARG A 268 -1.72 -12.08 1.70
CA ARG A 268 -0.93 -13.04 2.45
C ARG A 268 -0.38 -14.13 1.55
N TRP A 269 -1.23 -14.74 0.71
CA TRP A 269 -0.84 -15.78 -0.24
C TRP A 269 0.17 -15.28 -1.28
N PHE A 270 -0.08 -14.12 -1.87
CA PHE A 270 0.77 -13.54 -2.90
C PHE A 270 2.15 -13.16 -2.38
N GLN A 271 2.22 -12.52 -1.21
CA GLN A 271 3.49 -12.10 -0.62
C GLN A 271 4.26 -13.26 0.03
N GLY A 272 3.56 -14.24 0.63
CA GLY A 272 4.18 -15.37 1.31
C GLY A 272 4.62 -16.50 0.38
N TYR A 273 3.87 -16.76 -0.70
CA TYR A 273 4.13 -17.86 -1.64
C TYR A 273 4.49 -17.39 -3.04
N TRP A 274 3.62 -16.59 -3.69
CA TRP A 274 3.78 -16.31 -5.12
C TRP A 274 5.04 -15.51 -5.42
N LEU A 275 5.28 -14.42 -4.68
CA LEU A 275 6.44 -13.54 -4.90
C LEU A 275 7.79 -14.23 -4.63
N PRO A 276 8.00 -14.90 -3.47
CA PRO A 276 9.23 -15.64 -3.22
C PRO A 276 9.47 -16.74 -4.24
N THR A 277 8.43 -17.51 -4.58
CA THR A 277 8.56 -18.66 -5.50
C THR A 277 8.81 -18.22 -6.94
N LYS A 278 7.99 -17.30 -7.46
CA LYS A 278 8.05 -16.90 -8.87
C LYS A 278 9.19 -15.94 -9.13
N PHE A 279 9.45 -14.96 -8.25
CA PHE A 279 10.38 -13.86 -8.52
C PHE A 279 11.64 -13.89 -7.64
N GLY A 280 11.64 -14.65 -6.53
CA GLY A 280 12.68 -14.57 -5.52
C GLY A 280 12.55 -13.34 -4.62
N TYR A 281 11.39 -12.68 -4.61
CA TYR A 281 11.17 -11.45 -3.86
C TYR A 281 10.51 -11.75 -2.52
N ASP A 282 11.27 -11.61 -1.44
CA ASP A 282 10.76 -11.69 -0.07
C ASP A 282 10.46 -10.30 0.48
N LYS A 283 9.18 -9.90 0.47
CA LYS A 283 8.73 -8.59 0.97
C LYS A 283 9.04 -8.36 2.45
N ARG A 284 9.29 -9.41 3.24
CA ARG A 284 9.74 -9.25 4.64
C ARG A 284 11.06 -8.48 4.70
N ARG A 285 11.96 -8.61 3.71
CA ARG A 285 13.21 -7.83 3.67
C ARG A 285 12.95 -6.33 3.67
N SER A 286 12.00 -5.86 2.86
CA SER A 286 11.60 -4.44 2.83
C SER A 286 10.97 -4.02 4.16
N HIS A 287 10.01 -4.79 4.67
CA HIS A 287 9.31 -4.46 5.92
C HIS A 287 10.27 -4.42 7.12
N LEU A 288 11.11 -5.45 7.29
CA LEU A 288 12.08 -5.53 8.36
C LEU A 288 13.16 -4.45 8.22
N SER A 289 13.58 -4.12 7.01
CA SER A 289 14.56 -3.03 6.78
C SER A 289 14.01 -1.67 7.22
N SER A 290 12.73 -1.40 6.98
CA SER A 290 12.08 -0.19 7.52
C SER A 290 12.08 -0.20 9.05
N LEU A 291 11.74 -1.33 9.68
CA LEU A 291 11.74 -1.44 11.15
C LEU A 291 13.15 -1.28 11.76
N ILE A 292 14.19 -1.82 11.12
CA ILE A 292 15.59 -1.61 11.53
C ILE A 292 15.95 -0.14 11.47
N CYS A 293 15.67 0.52 10.33
CA CYS A 293 15.99 1.93 10.14
C CYS A 293 15.15 2.86 11.04
N ALA A 294 13.97 2.42 11.48
CA ALA A 294 13.15 3.11 12.48
C ALA A 294 13.60 2.85 13.93
N GLY A 295 14.54 1.93 14.17
CA GLY A 295 15.04 1.58 15.50
C GLY A 295 14.12 0.64 16.30
N GLU A 296 13.14 0.01 15.65
CA GLU A 296 12.13 -0.85 16.30
C GLU A 296 12.64 -2.27 16.55
N ILE A 297 13.55 -2.76 15.70
CA ILE A 297 14.17 -4.08 15.81
C ILE A 297 15.67 -4.01 15.48
N SER A 298 16.44 -4.97 16.00
CA SER A 298 17.84 -5.13 15.60
C SER A 298 17.97 -5.82 14.24
N ARG A 299 19.08 -5.56 13.56
CA ARG A 299 19.43 -6.25 12.30
C ARG A 299 19.53 -7.76 12.49
N ASP A 300 20.12 -8.21 13.60
CA ASP A 300 20.25 -9.65 13.90
C ASP A 300 18.88 -10.31 14.08
N SER A 301 17.96 -9.66 14.80
CA SER A 301 16.59 -10.16 14.95
C SER A 301 15.87 -10.28 13.60
N ALA A 302 16.08 -9.32 12.69
CA ALA A 302 15.52 -9.38 11.34
C ALA A 302 16.11 -10.54 10.51
N LEU A 303 17.41 -10.80 10.65
CA LEU A 303 18.07 -11.91 9.96
C LEU A 303 17.56 -13.26 10.48
N GLU A 304 17.37 -13.43 11.79
CA GLU A 304 16.77 -14.64 12.35
C GLU A 304 15.32 -14.83 11.86
N GLU A 305 14.54 -13.76 11.74
CA GLU A 305 13.19 -13.84 11.18
C GLU A 305 13.20 -14.27 9.70
N LEU A 306 14.14 -13.76 8.91
CA LEU A 306 14.28 -14.12 7.49
C LEU A 306 14.71 -15.57 7.26
N LYS A 307 15.32 -16.25 8.26
CA LYS A 307 15.60 -17.69 8.19
C LYS A 307 14.34 -18.55 8.27
N LYS A 308 13.26 -18.03 8.87
CA LYS A 308 11.98 -18.73 8.93
C LYS A 308 11.35 -18.78 7.54
N SER A 309 10.54 -19.80 7.29
CA SER A 309 9.72 -19.89 6.08
C SER A 309 8.92 -18.59 5.88
N THR A 310 8.83 -18.13 4.64
CA THR A 310 7.98 -16.99 4.27
C THR A 310 6.52 -17.26 4.57
N TYR A 311 6.15 -18.55 4.63
CA TYR A 311 4.78 -18.98 4.79
C TYR A 311 4.69 -20.33 5.50
N PRO A 312 3.94 -20.46 6.62
CA PRO A 312 3.65 -21.77 7.20
C PRO A 312 2.96 -22.70 6.19
N GLU A 313 3.43 -23.95 6.10
CA GLU A 313 3.04 -24.89 5.04
C GLU A 313 1.53 -25.19 5.03
N ASP A 314 0.93 -25.44 6.19
CA ASP A 314 -0.50 -25.74 6.29
C ASP A 314 -1.37 -24.56 5.85
N LEU A 315 -1.00 -23.34 6.27
CA LEU A 315 -1.69 -22.12 5.89
C LEU A 315 -1.53 -21.82 4.39
N GLN A 316 -0.35 -22.09 3.83
CA GLN A 316 -0.12 -21.97 2.40
C GLN A 316 -1.02 -22.93 1.60
N LYS A 317 -1.17 -24.18 2.04
CA LYS A 317 -2.06 -25.17 1.40
C LYS A 317 -3.52 -24.72 1.45
N GLU A 318 -3.98 -24.27 2.61
CA GLU A 318 -5.35 -23.75 2.80
C GLU A 318 -5.63 -22.55 1.89
N ASP A 319 -4.76 -21.53 1.94
CA ASP A 319 -4.95 -20.31 1.15
C ASP A 319 -4.80 -20.58 -0.35
N THR A 320 -3.91 -21.51 -0.77
CA THR A 320 -3.81 -21.90 -2.17
C THR A 320 -5.09 -22.55 -2.67
N ALA A 321 -5.68 -23.47 -1.88
CA ALA A 321 -6.97 -24.09 -2.23
C ALA A 321 -8.09 -23.04 -2.32
N TYR A 322 -8.11 -22.08 -1.39
CA TYR A 322 -9.07 -20.97 -1.42
C TYR A 322 -8.91 -20.07 -2.65
N VAL A 323 -7.67 -19.70 -2.99
CA VAL A 323 -7.33 -18.89 -4.15
C VAL A 323 -7.69 -19.59 -5.46
N LEU A 324 -7.37 -20.88 -5.60
CA LEU A 324 -7.76 -21.69 -6.76
C LEU A 324 -9.27 -21.72 -6.94
N LYS A 325 -10.02 -21.98 -5.85
CA LYS A 325 -11.48 -21.98 -5.87
C LYS A 325 -12.04 -20.62 -6.28
N LYS A 326 -11.54 -19.54 -5.68
CA LYS A 326 -12.00 -18.16 -5.97
C LYS A 326 -11.70 -17.77 -7.41
N PHE A 327 -10.56 -18.15 -7.97
CA PHE A 327 -10.22 -17.89 -9.37
C PHE A 327 -10.79 -18.89 -10.37
N ASP A 328 -11.41 -20.00 -9.92
CA ASP A 328 -11.82 -21.14 -10.74
C ASP A 328 -10.65 -21.66 -11.59
N LEU A 329 -9.55 -21.99 -10.90
CA LEU A 329 -8.36 -22.57 -11.49
C LEU A 329 -8.14 -23.98 -10.97
N THR A 330 -7.57 -24.83 -11.82
CA THR A 330 -6.95 -26.08 -11.36
C THR A 330 -5.51 -25.83 -10.90
N GLN A 331 -4.94 -26.78 -10.15
CA GLN A 331 -3.55 -26.70 -9.73
C GLN A 331 -2.60 -26.65 -10.94
N GLU A 332 -2.86 -27.42 -11.99
CA GLU A 332 -2.04 -27.44 -13.21
C GLU A 332 -2.05 -26.11 -13.94
N GLN A 333 -3.20 -25.41 -13.95
CA GLN A 333 -3.31 -24.08 -14.53
C GLN A 333 -2.51 -23.05 -13.73
N LEU A 334 -2.57 -23.12 -12.40
CA LEU A 334 -1.77 -22.26 -11.53
C LEU A 334 -0.27 -22.51 -11.74
N ASP A 335 0.16 -23.76 -11.77
CA ASP A 335 1.56 -24.15 -11.98
C ASP A 335 2.07 -23.68 -13.35
N SER A 336 1.23 -23.74 -14.38
CA SER A 336 1.54 -23.20 -15.71
C SER A 336 1.78 -21.69 -15.66
N ILE A 337 0.94 -20.93 -14.95
CA ILE A 337 1.12 -19.48 -14.78
C ILE A 337 2.38 -19.19 -13.94
N LEU A 338 2.61 -19.97 -12.89
CA LEU A 338 3.78 -19.82 -12.01
C LEU A 338 5.09 -20.00 -12.79
N ASN A 339 5.15 -21.01 -13.65
CA ASN A 339 6.32 -21.35 -14.47
C ASN A 339 6.48 -20.49 -15.74
N ALA A 340 5.48 -19.69 -16.09
CA ALA A 340 5.57 -18.78 -17.25
C ALA A 340 6.70 -17.74 -17.06
N PRO A 341 7.35 -17.26 -18.15
CA PRO A 341 8.43 -16.29 -18.06
C PRO A 341 8.04 -15.02 -17.30
N ARG A 342 8.93 -14.57 -16.41
CA ARG A 342 8.75 -13.33 -15.63
C ARG A 342 8.64 -12.12 -16.56
N LYS A 343 7.81 -11.17 -16.14
CA LYS A 343 7.62 -9.86 -16.76
C LYS A 343 7.70 -8.77 -15.69
N SER A 344 7.79 -7.53 -16.15
CA SER A 344 7.87 -6.33 -15.34
C SER A 344 6.72 -5.38 -15.64
N TYR A 345 6.53 -4.38 -14.78
CA TYR A 345 5.66 -3.23 -15.06
C TYR A 345 5.91 -2.63 -16.45
N TRP A 346 7.18 -2.53 -16.85
CA TRP A 346 7.59 -1.90 -18.11
C TRP A 346 7.13 -2.66 -19.36
N ASP A 347 6.86 -3.97 -19.27
CA ASP A 347 6.32 -4.76 -20.37
C ASP A 347 4.90 -4.31 -20.77
N TYR A 348 4.15 -3.70 -19.85
CA TYR A 348 2.74 -3.37 -20.07
C TYR A 348 2.35 -1.91 -19.79
N ALA A 349 3.26 -1.04 -19.33
CA ALA A 349 2.95 0.30 -18.86
C ALA A 349 3.15 1.43 -19.92
N PRO A 350 2.16 1.74 -20.77
CA PRO A 350 2.28 2.81 -21.75
C PRO A 350 2.39 4.19 -21.10
N TYR A 351 1.68 4.48 -20.01
CA TYR A 351 1.76 5.80 -19.39
C TYR A 351 3.09 6.00 -18.65
N GLY A 352 3.60 4.96 -17.97
CA GLY A 352 4.96 4.95 -17.44
C GLY A 352 6.03 5.28 -18.48
N ARG A 353 5.86 4.84 -19.74
CA ARG A 353 6.77 5.20 -20.84
C ARG A 353 6.67 6.68 -21.24
N VAL A 354 5.51 7.33 -21.10
CA VAL A 354 5.35 8.78 -21.34
C VAL A 354 6.28 9.59 -20.44
N TYR A 355 6.44 9.20 -19.17
CA TYR A 355 7.38 9.84 -18.24
C TYR A 355 8.84 9.81 -18.70
N ARG A 356 9.20 8.80 -19.51
CA ARG A 356 10.55 8.66 -20.08
C ARG A 356 10.76 9.51 -21.33
N THR A 357 9.71 10.10 -21.90
CA THR A 357 9.82 10.96 -23.10
C THR A 357 10.40 12.35 -22.77
N LEU A 358 11.19 12.89 -23.69
CA LEU A 358 11.73 14.25 -23.59
C LEU A 358 10.61 15.30 -23.51
N LEU A 359 9.54 15.11 -24.28
CA LEU A 359 8.38 16.01 -24.31
C LEU A 359 7.74 16.15 -22.92
N TYR A 360 7.50 15.05 -22.21
CA TYR A 360 6.95 15.10 -20.86
C TYR A 360 7.87 15.86 -19.88
N ARG A 361 9.19 15.64 -19.95
CA ARG A 361 10.16 16.36 -19.10
C ARG A 361 10.09 17.87 -19.31
N VAL A 362 9.95 18.31 -20.57
CA VAL A 362 9.79 19.73 -20.93
C VAL A 362 8.47 20.29 -20.42
N LEU A 363 7.35 19.62 -20.70
CA LEU A 363 6.01 20.05 -20.26
C LEU A 363 5.89 20.12 -18.73
N ARG A 364 6.49 19.16 -18.01
CA ARG A 364 6.49 19.17 -16.54
C ARG A 364 7.31 20.32 -15.97
N LYS A 365 8.44 20.65 -16.57
CA LYS A 365 9.25 21.83 -16.18
C LYS A 365 8.45 23.12 -16.37
N LEU A 366 7.78 23.27 -17.52
CA LEU A 366 6.93 24.43 -17.83
C LEU A 366 5.75 24.53 -16.85
N TYR A 367 5.03 23.43 -16.60
CA TYR A 367 3.92 23.40 -15.64
C TYR A 367 4.35 23.81 -14.24
N ARG A 368 5.50 23.31 -13.74
CA ARG A 368 6.04 23.72 -12.44
C ARG A 368 6.43 25.19 -12.41
N ALA A 369 7.01 25.73 -13.49
CA ALA A 369 7.38 27.13 -13.58
C ALA A 369 6.15 28.07 -13.53
N VAL A 370 5.03 27.67 -14.13
CA VAL A 370 3.77 28.43 -14.08
C VAL A 370 3.11 28.32 -12.71
N LYS A 371 3.07 27.12 -12.11
CA LYS A 371 2.41 26.88 -10.82
C LYS A 371 3.14 27.46 -9.61
N HIS A 372 4.43 27.80 -9.73
CA HIS A 372 5.18 28.51 -8.68
C HIS A 372 5.16 30.03 -8.81
N ARG A 373 4.47 30.57 -9.84
CA ARG A 373 4.32 32.02 -10.08
C ARG A 373 2.94 32.57 -9.73
N GLY A 374 2.01 31.72 -9.27
CA GLY A 374 0.70 32.10 -8.75
C GLY A 374 0.39 31.28 -7.51
#